data_AF-A0A840BLX2-F1
#
_entry.id   AF-A0A840BLX2-F1
#
_cell.length_a   1.000
_cell.length_b   1.000
_cell.length_c   1.000
_cell.angle_alpha   90.00
_cell.angle_beta   90.00
_cell.angle_gamma   90.00
#
_symmetry.space_group_name_H-M   'P 1'
#
loop_
_entity.id
_entity.type
_entity.pdbx_description
1 polymer ?
#
loop_
_entity_poly.entity_id
_entity_poly.type
_entity_poly.pdbx_seq_one_letter_code
_entity_poly.pdbx_strand_id
1 'polypeptide(L)'
;MRDIPAESKTIESVAQAIDALTRGKLLDALAPEASARRGDARFGLWFRGHERASYRLVPTLLRPTPGAAPIDEVSLTRHFRALNPDAVPPGTPDFAALVTMQHYLAPTRLLDWSENLLVALFFAVRDPALDGGNEDAALWILNARRLNYYSSASQRSAELLYADDADVVARAALCRVRNREAWRDSVARSLQAPDVPGETYRHGRLLGAIGETPVPVAQIASTPAAVDLRAIPMNGPRGVKPGNLFDDGNWASAERLAVRLSMPVAVFPPRSNPRIRNQSGTFTLHGGRFVADAAAWAGKALSPTAIGAPIDLLDIDAALRRTRILKWLRIPAAKRAAIRGELALIGITEAALFPELDYQSRDVASRWRPPHDTVTDA
;
A
#
# COMPACT_ATOMS: atom_id res chain seq x y z
N MET A 1 -4.32 -16.68 -11.39
CA MET A 1 -4.91 -15.81 -10.35
C MET A 1 -5.20 -16.71 -9.16
N ARG A 2 -4.71 -16.39 -7.96
CA ARG A 2 -4.76 -17.31 -6.80
C ARG A 2 -5.87 -16.94 -5.82
N ASP A 3 -6.36 -17.96 -5.12
CA ASP A 3 -7.38 -17.88 -4.09
C ASP A 3 -6.92 -17.10 -2.84
N ILE A 4 -7.90 -16.70 -2.02
CA ILE A 4 -7.65 -16.04 -0.74
C ILE A 4 -7.04 -17.08 0.22
N PRO A 5 -5.90 -16.79 0.89
CA PRO A 5 -5.30 -17.71 1.84
C PRO A 5 -6.24 -17.96 3.03
N ALA A 6 -6.19 -19.14 3.63
CA ALA A 6 -7.05 -19.50 4.75
C ALA A 6 -6.98 -18.49 5.93
N GLU A 7 -8.13 -18.26 6.57
CA GLU A 7 -8.27 -17.40 7.76
C GLU A 7 -7.34 -17.82 8.90
N SER A 8 -6.78 -16.85 9.63
CA SER A 8 -5.82 -17.14 10.70
C SER A 8 -6.49 -17.38 12.06
N LYS A 9 -7.63 -16.72 12.32
CA LYS A 9 -8.52 -16.91 13.49
C LYS A 9 -9.83 -16.13 13.22
N THR A 10 -10.95 -16.59 13.79
CA THR A 10 -12.21 -15.83 13.83
C THR A 10 -12.25 -14.93 15.07
N ILE A 11 -12.82 -13.74 14.95
CA ILE A 11 -12.99 -12.76 16.05
C ILE A 11 -14.45 -12.29 16.12
N GLU A 12 -14.95 -12.14 17.35
CA GLU A 12 -16.35 -11.80 17.63
C GLU A 12 -16.56 -10.48 18.38
N SER A 13 -15.48 -9.89 18.92
CA SER A 13 -15.49 -8.62 19.66
C SER A 13 -14.19 -7.83 19.44
N VAL A 14 -14.21 -6.53 19.75
CA VAL A 14 -13.02 -5.66 19.72
C VAL A 14 -11.96 -6.17 20.70
N ALA A 15 -12.39 -6.66 21.87
CA ALA A 15 -11.50 -7.27 22.86
C ALA A 15 -10.75 -8.50 22.29
N GLN A 16 -11.43 -9.37 21.52
CA GLN A 16 -10.78 -10.52 20.88
C GLN A 16 -9.80 -10.10 19.76
N ALA A 17 -10.07 -9.00 19.06
CA ALA A 17 -9.15 -8.44 18.06
C ALA A 17 -7.87 -7.88 18.71
N ILE A 18 -8.02 -7.16 19.83
CA ILE A 18 -6.89 -6.64 20.62
C ILE A 18 -6.08 -7.79 21.25
N ASP A 19 -6.73 -8.84 21.77
CA ASP A 19 -6.08 -10.04 22.30
C ASP A 19 -5.29 -10.80 21.21
N ALA A 20 -5.88 -10.95 20.02
CA ALA A 20 -5.23 -11.61 18.88
C ALA A 20 -3.93 -10.93 18.44
N LEU A 21 -3.80 -9.60 18.66
CA LEU A 21 -2.51 -8.90 18.54
C LEU A 21 -1.68 -9.05 19.82
N THR A 22 -2.19 -8.66 20.99
CA THR A 22 -1.37 -8.48 22.19
C THR A 22 -0.86 -9.76 22.85
N ARG A 23 -1.53 -10.90 22.66
CA ARG A 23 -1.17 -12.21 23.25
C ARG A 23 -0.97 -13.32 22.22
N GLY A 24 -1.20 -13.03 20.94
CA GLY A 24 -1.19 -14.02 19.87
C GLY A 24 0.17 -14.23 19.21
N LYS A 25 0.47 -15.49 18.86
CA LYS A 25 1.53 -15.89 17.90
C LYS A 25 1.42 -15.22 16.51
N LEU A 26 0.34 -14.47 16.30
CA LEU A 26 0.07 -13.64 15.14
C LEU A 26 1.11 -12.51 14.99
N LEU A 27 1.54 -11.90 16.11
CA LEU A 27 2.68 -10.97 16.10
C LEU A 27 3.98 -11.71 15.78
N ASP A 28 4.28 -12.82 16.46
CA ASP A 28 5.53 -13.57 16.26
C ASP A 28 5.73 -14.00 14.79
N ALA A 29 4.66 -14.48 14.14
CA ALA A 29 4.68 -14.85 12.72
C ALA A 29 4.94 -13.66 11.78
N LEU A 30 4.50 -12.46 12.16
CA LEU A 30 4.69 -11.22 11.40
C LEU A 30 5.88 -10.37 11.88
N ALA A 31 6.55 -10.70 12.98
CA ALA A 31 7.55 -9.84 13.63
C ALA A 31 8.79 -9.60 12.75
N PRO A 32 9.45 -8.43 12.83
CA PRO A 32 10.71 -8.20 12.11
C PRO A 32 11.80 -9.19 12.54
N GLU A 33 12.44 -9.86 11.58
CA GLU A 33 13.56 -10.78 11.86
C GLU A 33 14.74 -10.01 12.46
N ALA A 34 14.97 -10.18 13.77
CA ALA A 34 16.11 -9.71 14.60
C ALA A 34 16.51 -8.22 14.54
N SER A 35 15.93 -7.42 13.65
CA SER A 35 16.31 -6.04 13.32
C SER A 35 15.50 -4.98 14.08
N ALA A 36 14.51 -5.41 14.87
CA ALA A 36 13.86 -4.58 15.88
C ALA A 36 14.82 -4.33 17.06
N ARG A 37 15.69 -3.31 16.91
CA ARG A 37 16.38 -2.71 18.06
C ARG A 37 15.32 -2.32 19.10
N ARG A 38 15.64 -2.53 20.39
CA ARG A 38 14.72 -2.37 21.55
C ARG A 38 13.85 -1.11 21.40
N GLY A 39 12.52 -1.25 21.27
CA GLY A 39 11.62 -0.09 21.34
C GLY A 39 10.46 0.03 20.33
N ASP A 40 9.96 -1.05 19.72
CA ASP A 40 8.52 -1.38 19.52
C ASP A 40 8.34 -2.40 18.37
N ALA A 41 7.83 -3.59 18.68
CA ALA A 41 7.59 -4.65 17.70
C ALA A 41 6.38 -4.39 16.78
N ARG A 42 5.53 -3.40 17.12
CA ARG A 42 4.29 -3.06 16.40
C ARG A 42 4.50 -2.01 15.30
N PHE A 43 5.60 -1.26 15.34
CA PHE A 43 5.85 -0.20 14.36
C PHE A 43 6.07 -0.77 12.95
N GLY A 44 5.16 -0.44 12.04
CA GLY A 44 5.10 -1.01 10.69
C GLY A 44 4.18 -2.23 10.53
N LEU A 45 3.30 -2.51 11.50
CA LEU A 45 2.11 -3.33 11.28
C LEU A 45 0.92 -2.45 10.92
N TRP A 46 0.30 -2.71 9.78
CA TRP A 46 -0.83 -1.95 9.26
C TRP A 46 -2.06 -2.85 9.08
N PHE A 47 -3.24 -2.23 9.17
CA PHE A 47 -4.53 -2.91 9.24
C PHE A 47 -5.47 -2.41 8.14
N ARG A 48 -6.28 -3.30 7.56
CA ARG A 48 -7.34 -2.91 6.61
C ARG A 48 -8.60 -3.74 6.84
N GLY A 49 -9.73 -3.08 7.05
CA GLY A 49 -11.04 -3.72 7.05
C GLY A 49 -11.58 -3.90 5.63
N HIS A 50 -12.21 -5.04 5.37
CA HIS A 50 -13.06 -5.29 4.21
C HIS A 50 -14.46 -5.66 4.68
N GLU A 51 -15.47 -4.98 4.14
CA GLU A 51 -16.90 -5.27 4.37
C GLU A 51 -17.34 -6.64 3.83
N ARG A 52 -16.48 -7.36 3.11
CA ARG A 52 -16.71 -8.72 2.59
C ARG A 52 -15.40 -9.50 2.56
N ALA A 53 -15.38 -10.72 3.10
CA ALA A 53 -14.20 -11.58 3.12
C ALA A 53 -13.70 -11.96 1.72
N SER A 54 -14.60 -11.99 0.73
CA SER A 54 -14.31 -12.21 -0.70
C SER A 54 -13.52 -11.08 -1.39
N TYR A 55 -13.38 -9.89 -0.78
CA TYR A 55 -12.66 -8.76 -1.40
C TYR A 55 -11.14 -8.97 -1.41
N ARG A 56 -10.54 -8.93 -2.61
CA ARG A 56 -9.08 -9.01 -2.81
C ARG A 56 -8.39 -7.68 -2.47
N LEU A 57 -7.13 -7.76 -2.01
CA LEU A 57 -6.26 -6.59 -1.70
C LEU A 57 -5.71 -5.90 -2.96
N VAL A 58 -6.60 -5.39 -3.81
CA VAL A 58 -6.27 -4.77 -5.11
C VAL A 58 -6.87 -3.36 -5.19
N PRO A 59 -6.09 -2.32 -5.55
CA PRO A 59 -6.56 -0.96 -5.82
C PRO A 59 -7.67 -0.91 -6.86
N THR A 60 -8.57 0.07 -6.77
CA THR A 60 -9.69 0.23 -7.71
C THR A 60 -9.25 0.30 -9.17
N LEU A 61 -8.11 0.97 -9.46
CA LEU A 61 -7.54 1.05 -10.81
C LEU A 61 -7.13 -0.32 -11.40
N LEU A 62 -6.72 -1.26 -10.54
CA LEU A 62 -6.12 -2.54 -10.94
C LEU A 62 -7.10 -3.72 -10.83
N ARG A 63 -8.37 -3.46 -10.48
CA ARG A 63 -9.41 -4.49 -10.46
C ARG A 63 -9.83 -4.85 -11.89
N PRO A 64 -9.85 -6.13 -12.27
CA PRO A 64 -10.38 -6.54 -13.57
C PRO A 64 -11.91 -6.39 -13.58
N THR A 65 -12.43 -5.56 -14.47
CA THR A 65 -13.87 -5.38 -14.69
C THR A 65 -14.31 -6.24 -15.88
N PRO A 66 -15.13 -7.28 -15.71
CA PRO A 66 -15.57 -8.14 -16.80
C PRO A 66 -16.28 -7.34 -17.90
N GLY A 67 -15.86 -7.53 -19.16
CA GLY A 67 -16.44 -6.86 -20.32
C GLY A 67 -16.02 -5.39 -20.54
N ALA A 68 -15.26 -4.78 -19.64
CA ALA A 68 -14.77 -3.40 -19.79
C ALA A 68 -13.26 -3.34 -20.10
N ALA A 69 -12.83 -2.25 -20.74
CA ALA A 69 -11.42 -1.97 -20.95
C ALA A 69 -10.72 -1.58 -19.63
N PRO A 70 -9.40 -1.82 -19.48
CA PRO A 70 -8.63 -1.31 -18.34
C PRO A 70 -8.71 0.21 -18.22
N ILE A 71 -8.78 0.73 -16.99
CA ILE A 71 -8.89 2.17 -16.74
C ILE A 71 -7.62 2.90 -17.21
N ASP A 72 -7.79 3.89 -18.08
CA ASP A 72 -6.68 4.71 -18.59
C ASP A 72 -6.22 5.74 -17.54
N GLU A 73 -5.41 5.27 -16.60
CA GLU A 73 -4.80 6.04 -15.51
C GLU A 73 -4.18 7.38 -15.98
N VAL A 74 -3.55 7.40 -17.17
CA VAL A 74 -2.83 8.58 -17.66
C VAL A 74 -3.79 9.67 -18.10
N SER A 75 -4.87 9.31 -18.82
CA SER A 75 -5.92 10.28 -19.17
C SER A 75 -6.71 10.69 -17.94
N LEU A 76 -7.03 9.76 -17.04
CA LEU A 76 -7.71 10.03 -15.77
C LEU A 76 -6.93 11.04 -14.91
N THR A 77 -5.64 10.80 -14.68
CA THR A 77 -4.78 11.70 -13.89
C THR A 77 -4.61 13.06 -14.56
N ARG A 78 -4.43 13.10 -15.89
CA ARG A 78 -4.31 14.36 -16.63
C ARG A 78 -5.59 15.18 -16.56
N HIS A 79 -6.75 14.55 -16.74
CA HIS A 79 -8.05 15.20 -16.69
C HIS A 79 -8.38 15.68 -15.27
N PHE A 80 -8.12 14.86 -14.24
CA PHE A 80 -8.31 15.25 -12.85
C PHE A 80 -7.50 16.50 -12.47
N ARG A 81 -6.21 16.55 -12.81
CA ARG A 81 -5.38 17.75 -12.54
C ARG A 81 -5.82 18.99 -13.34
N ALA A 82 -6.36 18.80 -14.54
CA ALA A 82 -6.87 19.91 -15.36
C ALA A 82 -8.19 20.49 -14.83
N LEU A 83 -9.04 19.66 -14.21
CA LEU A 83 -10.31 20.10 -13.61
C LEU A 83 -10.19 20.59 -12.16
N ASN A 84 -9.14 20.16 -11.42
CA ASN A 84 -8.99 20.45 -9.99
C ASN A 84 -7.65 21.14 -9.67
N PRO A 85 -7.32 22.30 -10.29
CA PRO A 85 -6.04 22.97 -10.10
C PRO A 85 -5.82 23.42 -8.65
N ASP A 86 -6.86 23.78 -7.91
CA ASP A 86 -6.74 24.20 -6.50
C ASP A 86 -6.41 23.03 -5.56
N ALA A 87 -6.92 21.83 -5.88
CA ALA A 87 -6.68 20.61 -5.10
C ALA A 87 -5.37 19.89 -5.49
N VAL A 88 -4.91 20.06 -6.74
CA VAL A 88 -3.62 19.57 -7.22
C VAL A 88 -2.89 20.66 -8.01
N PRO A 89 -2.28 21.65 -7.33
CA PRO A 89 -1.57 22.76 -7.98
C PRO A 89 -0.45 22.31 -8.93
N PRO A 90 -0.10 23.13 -9.94
CA PRO A 90 1.07 22.91 -10.78
C PRO A 90 2.33 22.66 -9.93
N GLY A 91 3.09 21.62 -10.28
CA GLY A 91 4.25 21.17 -9.50
C GLY A 91 3.97 20.16 -8.39
N THR A 92 2.71 19.87 -8.05
CA THR A 92 2.38 18.86 -7.01
C THR A 92 2.99 17.48 -7.35
N PRO A 93 3.77 16.87 -6.44
CA PRO A 93 4.37 15.55 -6.64
C PRO A 93 3.34 14.46 -6.92
N ASP A 94 3.74 13.47 -7.71
CA ASP A 94 2.80 12.49 -8.27
C ASP A 94 2.15 11.60 -7.21
N PHE A 95 2.85 11.30 -6.10
CA PHE A 95 2.26 10.59 -4.97
C PHE A 95 1.19 11.44 -4.25
N ALA A 96 1.48 12.73 -4.00
CA ALA A 96 0.52 13.65 -3.37
C ALA A 96 -0.72 13.85 -4.27
N ALA A 97 -0.54 13.96 -5.58
CA ALA A 97 -1.64 14.04 -6.55
C ALA A 97 -2.51 12.77 -6.54
N LEU A 98 -1.93 11.57 -6.42
CA LEU A 98 -2.66 10.31 -6.30
C LEU A 98 -3.44 10.24 -4.97
N VAL A 99 -2.87 10.71 -3.86
CA VAL A 99 -3.56 10.80 -2.57
C VAL A 99 -4.77 11.75 -2.65
N THR A 100 -4.63 12.92 -3.30
CA THR A 100 -5.77 13.82 -3.55
C THR A 100 -6.81 13.16 -4.45
N MET A 101 -6.42 12.52 -5.56
CA MET A 101 -7.35 11.80 -6.45
C MET A 101 -8.20 10.79 -5.69
N GLN A 102 -7.59 10.00 -4.80
CA GLN A 102 -8.29 9.00 -4.00
C GLN A 102 -9.21 9.61 -2.92
N HIS A 103 -8.86 10.77 -2.36
CA HIS A 103 -9.74 11.53 -1.47
C HIS A 103 -11.05 11.93 -2.17
N TYR A 104 -10.97 12.33 -3.44
CA TYR A 104 -12.11 12.58 -4.34
C TYR A 104 -12.63 11.31 -5.04
N LEU A 105 -12.38 10.12 -4.47
CA LEU A 105 -12.88 8.81 -4.91
C LEU A 105 -12.47 8.36 -6.34
N ALA A 106 -11.54 9.06 -7.00
CA ALA A 106 -11.08 8.66 -8.33
C ALA A 106 -10.24 7.36 -8.25
N PRO A 107 -10.35 6.44 -9.23
CA PRO A 107 -9.55 5.21 -9.25
C PRO A 107 -8.04 5.49 -9.30
N THR A 108 -7.30 5.00 -8.31
CA THR A 108 -5.83 5.11 -8.25
C THR A 108 -5.16 3.74 -8.04
N ARG A 109 -3.82 3.73 -8.18
CA ARG A 109 -2.93 2.61 -7.83
C ARG A 109 -2.60 2.52 -6.33
N LEU A 110 -3.26 3.30 -5.48
CA LEU A 110 -3.11 3.26 -4.03
C LEU A 110 -4.15 2.30 -3.42
N LEU A 111 -3.80 1.67 -2.31
CA LEU A 111 -4.70 0.91 -1.46
C LEU A 111 -4.54 1.40 -0.01
N ASP A 112 -5.63 1.83 0.63
CA ASP A 112 -5.61 2.37 1.99
C ASP A 112 -5.29 1.28 3.03
N TRP A 113 -4.56 1.68 4.05
CA TRP A 113 -4.36 0.95 5.29
C TRP A 113 -4.46 1.94 6.46
N SER A 114 -4.51 1.43 7.68
CA SER A 114 -4.46 2.21 8.91
C SER A 114 -3.41 1.64 9.85
N GLU A 115 -2.71 2.49 10.59
CA GLU A 115 -1.87 2.08 11.72
C GLU A 115 -2.71 1.74 12.97
N ASN A 116 -4.01 2.05 12.96
CA ASN A 116 -4.93 1.84 14.07
C ASN A 116 -5.90 0.68 13.77
N LEU A 117 -5.76 -0.41 14.53
CA LEU A 117 -6.64 -1.58 14.51
C LEU A 117 -8.14 -1.20 14.56
N LEU A 118 -8.52 -0.24 15.40
CA LEU A 118 -9.93 0.09 15.63
C LEU A 118 -10.56 0.78 14.42
N VAL A 119 -9.79 1.59 13.70
CA VAL A 119 -10.20 2.21 12.43
C VAL A 119 -10.40 1.13 11.37
N ALA A 120 -9.49 0.17 11.28
CA ALA A 120 -9.64 -0.97 10.36
C ALA A 120 -10.82 -1.88 10.73
N LEU A 121 -11.11 -2.09 12.02
CA LEU A 121 -12.32 -2.78 12.46
C LEU A 121 -13.58 -2.02 12.06
N PHE A 122 -13.63 -0.70 12.26
CA PHE A 122 -14.75 0.14 11.81
C PHE A 122 -15.03 -0.05 10.31
N PHE A 123 -13.98 0.00 9.48
CA PHE A 123 -14.10 -0.27 8.03
C PHE A 123 -14.49 -1.71 7.67
N ALA A 124 -14.35 -2.69 8.57
CA ALA A 124 -14.84 -4.04 8.36
C ALA A 124 -16.32 -4.24 8.77
N VAL A 125 -16.85 -3.40 9.67
CA VAL A 125 -18.19 -3.54 10.25
C VAL A 125 -19.14 -2.39 9.92
N ARG A 126 -18.94 -1.73 8.77
CA ARG A 126 -19.90 -0.77 8.19
C ARG A 126 -21.24 -1.47 7.89
N ASP A 127 -22.30 -0.68 7.75
CA ASP A 127 -23.68 -1.20 7.84
C ASP A 127 -24.05 -2.14 6.67
N PRO A 128 -24.40 -3.41 6.94
CA PRO A 128 -24.84 -4.35 5.91
C PRO A 128 -26.06 -3.88 5.10
N ALA A 129 -26.86 -2.95 5.62
CA ALA A 129 -27.99 -2.35 4.88
C ALA A 129 -27.54 -1.45 3.71
N LEU A 130 -26.31 -0.91 3.75
CA LEU A 130 -25.70 -0.19 2.64
C LEU A 130 -25.04 -1.16 1.63
N ASP A 131 -24.47 -2.26 2.14
CA ASP A 131 -23.68 -3.20 1.34
C ASP A 131 -24.47 -4.40 0.81
N GLY A 132 -25.74 -4.54 1.17
CA GLY A 132 -26.68 -5.52 0.62
C GLY A 132 -26.32 -7.00 0.84
N GLY A 133 -25.55 -7.34 1.88
CA GLY A 133 -25.00 -8.68 2.05
C GLY A 133 -24.78 -9.13 3.50
N ASN A 134 -25.22 -10.35 3.80
CA ASN A 134 -24.96 -11.06 5.06
C ASN A 134 -23.68 -11.93 4.99
N GLU A 135 -22.64 -11.45 4.27
CA GLU A 135 -21.34 -12.11 4.18
C GLU A 135 -20.53 -11.87 5.47
N ASP A 136 -19.53 -12.70 5.74
CA ASP A 136 -18.53 -12.40 6.77
C ASP A 136 -17.56 -11.29 6.29
N ALA A 137 -16.99 -10.56 7.24
CA ALA A 137 -16.02 -9.49 6.99
C ALA A 137 -14.59 -9.99 7.24
N ALA A 138 -13.59 -9.27 6.72
CA ALA A 138 -12.17 -9.58 6.92
C ALA A 138 -11.39 -8.37 7.46
N LEU A 139 -10.61 -8.62 8.51
CA LEU A 139 -9.59 -7.69 9.01
C LEU A 139 -8.22 -8.19 8.56
N TRP A 140 -7.60 -7.51 7.61
CA TRP A 140 -6.25 -7.78 7.12
C TRP A 140 -5.19 -7.10 8.00
N ILE A 141 -4.05 -7.78 8.14
CA ILE A 141 -2.87 -7.33 8.88
C ILE A 141 -1.65 -7.50 7.95
N LEU A 142 -0.90 -6.43 7.74
CA LEU A 142 0.27 -6.35 6.86
C LEU A 142 1.51 -5.95 7.66
N ASN A 143 2.61 -6.69 7.54
CA ASN A 143 3.93 -6.16 7.89
C ASN A 143 4.48 -5.34 6.71
N ALA A 144 4.29 -4.02 6.80
CA ALA A 144 4.72 -3.03 5.82
C ALA A 144 6.25 -3.00 5.62
N ARG A 145 7.02 -3.17 6.70
CA ARG A 145 8.49 -3.17 6.67
C ARG A 145 9.04 -4.42 5.97
N ARG A 146 8.40 -5.58 6.19
CA ARG A 146 8.73 -6.86 5.54
C ARG A 146 8.30 -6.86 4.06
N LEU A 147 7.19 -6.21 3.70
CA LEU A 147 6.83 -5.94 2.29
C LEU A 147 7.92 -5.12 1.59
N ASN A 148 8.33 -3.99 2.17
CA ASN A 148 9.35 -3.11 1.57
C ASN A 148 10.70 -3.79 1.40
N TYR A 149 11.12 -4.63 2.36
CA TYR A 149 12.36 -5.42 2.26
C TYR A 149 12.42 -6.30 0.98
N TYR A 150 11.27 -6.85 0.54
CA TYR A 150 11.19 -7.66 -0.67
C TYR A 150 10.92 -6.85 -1.95
N SER A 151 10.11 -5.79 -1.88
CA SER A 151 9.62 -5.01 -3.04
C SER A 151 10.44 -3.77 -3.40
N SER A 152 11.22 -3.18 -2.47
CA SER A 152 12.04 -2.00 -2.77
C SER A 152 13.15 -2.32 -3.77
N ALA A 153 13.35 -1.44 -4.75
CA ALA A 153 14.44 -1.48 -5.71
C ALA A 153 15.70 -0.77 -5.20
N SER A 154 15.54 0.32 -4.45
CA SER A 154 16.64 1.16 -3.97
C SER A 154 17.26 0.66 -2.66
N GLN A 155 16.45 0.15 -1.73
CA GLN A 155 16.82 -0.22 -0.37
C GLN A 155 16.70 -1.74 -0.11
N ARG A 156 17.44 -2.22 0.91
CA ARG A 156 17.23 -3.54 1.55
C ARG A 156 17.21 -3.43 3.08
N SER A 157 16.93 -2.23 3.60
CA SER A 157 16.49 -2.03 4.97
C SER A 157 15.01 -2.43 5.08
N ALA A 158 14.60 -2.89 6.27
CA ALA A 158 13.18 -3.06 6.57
C ALA A 158 12.63 -1.71 7.08
N GLU A 159 12.54 -0.74 6.17
CA GLU A 159 12.13 0.65 6.45
C GLU A 159 10.75 0.95 5.81
N LEU A 160 10.05 1.94 6.36
CA LEU A 160 8.84 2.49 5.74
C LEU A 160 9.29 3.61 4.79
N LEU A 161 8.73 3.64 3.57
CA LEU A 161 9.07 4.65 2.59
C LEU A 161 8.19 5.89 2.74
N TYR A 162 8.69 7.05 2.33
CA TYR A 162 7.97 8.33 2.34
C TYR A 162 7.64 8.81 0.92
N ALA A 163 7.07 10.00 0.76
CA ALA A 163 6.53 10.47 -0.53
C ALA A 163 7.62 10.80 -1.59
N ASP A 164 8.83 11.05 -1.11
CA ASP A 164 10.05 11.47 -1.79
C ASP A 164 11.01 10.31 -2.09
N ASP A 165 10.89 9.18 -1.38
CA ASP A 165 11.66 7.96 -1.60
C ASP A 165 11.66 7.51 -3.07
N ALA A 166 12.83 7.14 -3.59
CA ALA A 166 12.98 6.85 -5.02
C ALA A 166 12.09 5.71 -5.54
N ASP A 167 11.80 4.70 -4.69
CA ASP A 167 10.84 3.62 -4.98
C ASP A 167 9.39 4.11 -5.10
N VAL A 168 9.04 5.19 -4.39
CA VAL A 168 7.70 5.80 -4.37
C VAL A 168 7.56 6.74 -5.56
N VAL A 169 8.55 7.61 -5.80
CA VAL A 169 8.63 8.45 -7.00
C VAL A 169 8.53 7.60 -8.27
N ALA A 170 9.28 6.49 -8.35
CA ALA A 170 9.28 5.60 -9.51
C ALA A 170 7.90 4.97 -9.81
N ARG A 171 7.14 4.58 -8.79
CA ARG A 171 5.79 4.00 -8.94
C ARG A 171 4.70 5.06 -9.09
N ALA A 172 4.86 6.23 -8.47
CA ALA A 172 3.91 7.32 -8.61
C ALA A 172 3.97 7.93 -10.03
N ALA A 173 5.18 8.13 -10.59
CA ALA A 173 5.39 8.71 -11.91
C ALA A 173 4.62 8.01 -13.03
N LEU A 174 4.35 6.70 -12.88
CA LEU A 174 3.53 5.89 -13.80
C LEU A 174 2.21 6.57 -14.17
N CYS A 175 1.55 7.26 -13.22
CA CYS A 175 0.25 7.91 -13.45
C CYS A 175 0.23 8.98 -14.56
N ARG A 176 1.39 9.43 -15.06
CA ARG A 176 1.53 10.43 -16.14
C ARG A 176 2.08 9.90 -17.46
N VAL A 177 2.67 8.71 -17.47
CA VAL A 177 3.59 8.27 -18.55
C VAL A 177 3.18 6.90 -19.08
N ARG A 178 3.12 6.73 -20.40
CA ARG A 178 2.64 5.48 -21.04
C ARG A 178 3.76 4.47 -21.34
N ASN A 179 4.93 4.95 -21.76
CA ASN A 179 6.05 4.13 -22.27
C ASN A 179 7.28 4.19 -21.36
N ARG A 180 8.29 3.34 -21.63
CA ARG A 180 9.49 3.16 -20.79
C ARG A 180 10.41 4.37 -20.77
N GLU A 181 10.55 5.05 -21.90
CA GLU A 181 11.45 6.20 -22.07
C GLU A 181 10.90 7.43 -21.35
N ALA A 182 9.64 7.81 -21.60
CA ALA A 182 8.99 8.91 -20.90
C ALA A 182 8.88 8.66 -19.39
N TRP A 183 8.75 7.39 -18.97
CA TRP A 183 8.81 7.01 -17.56
C TRP A 183 10.21 7.23 -16.97
N ARG A 184 11.26 6.66 -17.57
CA ARG A 184 12.67 6.90 -17.16
C ARG A 184 12.95 8.40 -17.03
N ASP A 185 12.60 9.16 -18.07
CA ASP A 185 12.93 10.58 -18.15
C ASP A 185 12.11 11.42 -17.15
N SER A 186 10.88 11.01 -16.83
CA SER A 186 10.10 11.64 -15.75
C SER A 186 10.68 11.30 -14.38
N VAL A 187 11.06 10.05 -14.12
CA VAL A 187 11.69 9.63 -12.85
C VAL A 187 13.04 10.31 -12.66
N ALA A 188 13.87 10.41 -13.70
CA ALA A 188 15.15 11.11 -13.67
C ALA A 188 15.00 12.58 -13.24
N ARG A 189 14.08 13.32 -13.89
CA ARG A 189 13.78 14.71 -13.50
C ARG A 189 13.23 14.82 -12.07
N SER A 190 12.35 13.89 -11.67
CA SER A 190 11.77 13.89 -10.32
C SER A 190 12.78 13.57 -9.21
N LEU A 191 13.78 12.72 -9.47
CA LEU A 191 14.85 12.39 -8.51
C LEU A 191 16.00 13.40 -8.48
N GLN A 192 16.05 14.32 -9.45
CA GLN A 192 16.94 15.48 -9.48
C GLN A 192 16.34 16.72 -8.78
N ALA A 193 15.03 16.73 -8.51
CA ALA A 193 14.34 17.89 -7.93
C ALA A 193 14.54 18.07 -6.40
N PRO A 194 14.66 17.00 -5.58
CA PRO A 194 15.02 17.13 -4.18
C PRO A 194 16.45 16.62 -3.93
N ASP A 195 17.41 17.53 -3.73
CA ASP A 195 18.71 17.19 -3.16
C ASP A 195 18.56 17.01 -1.64
N VAL A 196 18.29 15.78 -1.21
CA VAL A 196 18.19 15.40 0.21
C VAL A 196 19.54 14.85 0.66
N PRO A 197 20.29 15.54 1.55
CA PRO A 197 21.64 15.14 1.92
C PRO A 197 21.68 13.73 2.54
N GLY A 198 22.29 12.78 1.83
CA GLY A 198 22.38 11.36 2.22
C GLY A 198 21.55 10.40 1.34
N GLU A 199 20.52 10.89 0.66
CA GLU A 199 19.69 10.08 -0.27
C GLU A 199 20.34 9.91 -1.66
N THR A 200 21.28 10.77 -2.03
CA THR A 200 21.88 10.86 -3.38
C THR A 200 22.40 9.51 -3.91
N TYR A 201 22.96 8.66 -3.02
CA TYR A 201 23.41 7.31 -3.36
C TYR A 201 22.26 6.34 -3.69
N ARG A 202 21.11 6.48 -3.01
CA ARG A 202 19.88 5.70 -3.26
C ARG A 202 19.32 6.04 -4.64
N HIS A 203 19.29 7.32 -5.01
CA HIS A 203 18.83 7.82 -6.31
C HIS A 203 19.72 7.32 -7.46
N GLY A 204 21.04 7.48 -7.33
CA GLY A 204 22.01 7.07 -8.34
C GLY A 204 21.94 5.58 -8.71
N ARG A 205 21.74 4.70 -7.71
CA ARG A 205 21.57 3.25 -7.94
C ARG A 205 20.33 2.95 -8.78
N LEU A 206 19.19 3.57 -8.47
CA LEU A 206 17.94 3.31 -9.20
C LEU A 206 18.04 3.81 -10.64
N LEU A 207 18.58 5.02 -10.86
CA LEU A 207 18.76 5.59 -12.18
C LEU A 207 19.71 4.76 -13.05
N GLY A 208 20.84 4.31 -12.50
CA GLY A 208 21.80 3.44 -13.20
C GLY A 208 21.26 2.06 -13.56
N ALA A 209 20.20 1.59 -12.89
CA ALA A 209 19.53 0.32 -13.21
C ALA A 209 18.35 0.48 -14.21
N ILE A 210 17.93 1.72 -14.49
CA ILE A 210 16.88 2.01 -15.49
C ILE A 210 17.47 2.28 -16.89
N GLY A 211 18.70 2.81 -16.97
CA GLY A 211 19.40 3.11 -18.24
C GLY A 211 20.29 1.97 -18.74
N GLU A 212 20.01 1.46 -19.94
CA GLU A 212 20.79 0.38 -20.58
C GLU A 212 22.03 0.92 -21.33
N THR A 213 23.04 1.38 -20.59
CA THR A 213 24.47 1.32 -20.98
C THR A 213 25.35 1.69 -19.78
N PRO A 214 26.53 1.04 -19.58
CA PRO A 214 27.26 1.15 -18.33
C PRO A 214 28.09 2.44 -18.23
N VAL A 215 28.05 3.09 -17.07
CA VAL A 215 29.09 4.06 -16.68
C VAL A 215 30.39 3.29 -16.41
N PRO A 216 31.51 3.61 -17.07
CA PRO A 216 32.79 2.97 -16.78
C PRO A 216 33.24 3.30 -15.36
N VAL A 217 33.46 2.28 -14.53
CA VAL A 217 33.88 2.43 -13.11
C VAL A 217 35.28 3.04 -12.96
N ALA A 218 36.02 3.23 -14.07
CA ALA A 218 37.39 3.71 -14.13
C ALA A 218 37.64 5.13 -13.56
N GLN A 219 36.60 5.94 -13.31
CA GLN A 219 36.74 7.23 -12.62
C GLN A 219 36.50 7.16 -11.09
N ILE A 220 36.16 5.99 -10.54
CA ILE A 220 36.04 5.76 -9.08
C ILE A 220 37.34 5.16 -8.54
N ALA A 221 38.47 5.75 -8.90
CA ALA A 221 39.81 5.16 -8.78
C ALA A 221 40.78 5.98 -7.90
N SER A 222 40.45 6.15 -6.61
CA SER A 222 41.38 6.62 -5.57
C SER A 222 41.00 6.13 -4.16
N THR A 223 40.95 4.81 -3.97
CA THR A 223 40.74 4.16 -2.66
C THR A 223 41.94 4.40 -1.72
N PRO A 224 41.73 4.46 -0.40
CA PRO A 224 41.78 3.24 0.41
C PRO A 224 40.63 3.12 1.43
N ALA A 225 40.28 1.93 1.95
CA ALA A 225 40.87 0.61 1.75
C ALA A 225 39.80 -0.44 1.37
N ALA A 226 40.22 -1.61 0.89
CA ALA A 226 39.32 -2.68 0.49
C ALA A 226 38.62 -3.32 1.70
N VAL A 227 37.30 -3.18 1.79
CA VAL A 227 36.48 -4.01 2.67
C VAL A 227 36.25 -5.35 1.98
N ASP A 228 37.00 -6.40 2.37
CA ASP A 228 36.77 -7.75 1.84
C ASP A 228 35.35 -8.20 2.23
N LEU A 229 34.48 -8.37 1.23
CA LEU A 229 33.09 -8.74 1.44
C LEU A 229 32.94 -10.18 1.97
N ARG A 230 33.98 -11.01 1.91
CA ARG A 230 34.04 -12.30 2.62
C ARG A 230 34.25 -12.13 4.13
N ALA A 231 34.83 -11.01 4.56
CA ALA A 231 34.92 -10.58 5.96
C ALA A 231 33.70 -9.77 6.44
N ILE A 232 32.67 -9.60 5.60
CA ILE A 232 31.29 -9.30 6.03
C ILE A 232 30.42 -10.57 5.91
N PRO A 233 30.56 -11.57 6.81
CA PRO A 233 29.48 -12.52 7.01
C PRO A 233 28.27 -11.74 7.62
N MET A 234 27.07 -12.33 7.73
CA MET A 234 25.80 -11.54 7.79
C MET A 234 24.73 -12.14 8.72
N ASN A 235 23.79 -11.42 9.34
CA ASN A 235 23.83 -10.87 10.72
C ASN A 235 24.95 -9.86 11.08
N GLY A 236 24.92 -9.35 12.32
CA GLY A 236 26.12 -9.12 13.12
C GLY A 236 26.41 -10.37 13.96
N PRO A 237 27.68 -10.73 14.23
CA PRO A 237 28.21 -12.10 14.11
C PRO A 237 27.24 -13.27 13.79
N ARG A 238 27.22 -13.90 12.60
CA ARG A 238 27.37 -13.50 11.18
C ARG A 238 27.47 -14.79 10.31
N GLY A 239 26.49 -15.10 9.45
CA GLY A 239 26.57 -16.22 8.48
C GLY A 239 25.34 -16.46 7.58
N VAL A 240 25.22 -15.71 6.46
CA VAL A 240 24.27 -15.91 5.33
C VAL A 240 22.77 -15.60 5.62
N LYS A 241 22.07 -15.09 4.60
CA LYS A 241 20.69 -14.54 4.65
C LYS A 241 19.63 -15.61 4.29
N PRO A 242 18.36 -15.43 4.70
CA PRO A 242 17.27 -16.27 4.18
C PRO A 242 17.17 -16.13 2.66
N GLY A 243 17.05 -17.28 1.97
CA GLY A 243 17.00 -17.36 0.51
C GLY A 243 15.94 -16.46 -0.10
N ASN A 244 16.36 -15.64 -1.05
CA ASN A 244 15.62 -14.54 -1.65
C ASN A 244 14.58 -15.06 -2.67
N LEU A 245 13.58 -14.25 -2.98
CA LEU A 245 12.52 -14.65 -3.93
C LEU A 245 13.04 -14.87 -5.37
N PHE A 246 14.23 -14.36 -5.69
CA PHE A 246 14.90 -14.44 -7.00
C PHE A 246 16.45 -14.41 -6.90
N ASP A 247 17.07 -15.15 -5.97
CA ASP A 247 18.55 -15.26 -5.90
C ASP A 247 19.15 -15.84 -7.21
N ASP A 248 20.42 -15.63 -7.56
CA ASP A 248 21.54 -15.11 -6.77
C ASP A 248 22.35 -14.00 -7.49
N GLY A 249 23.39 -13.49 -6.80
CA GLY A 249 24.63 -13.01 -7.43
C GLY A 249 24.66 -11.60 -8.03
N ASN A 250 23.79 -11.29 -9.00
CA ASN A 250 23.87 -10.04 -9.78
C ASN A 250 22.56 -9.21 -9.74
N TRP A 251 22.69 -7.93 -9.41
CA TRP A 251 21.58 -6.97 -9.29
C TRP A 251 21.32 -6.17 -10.58
N ALA A 252 22.20 -6.26 -11.57
CA ALA A 252 22.21 -5.39 -12.75
C ALA A 252 21.28 -5.83 -13.90
N SER A 253 20.54 -6.95 -13.80
CA SER A 253 19.58 -7.33 -14.86
C SER A 253 18.28 -6.54 -14.75
N ALA A 254 17.93 -5.81 -15.81
CA ALA A 254 16.74 -4.93 -15.86
C ALA A 254 15.43 -5.67 -15.55
N GLU A 255 15.34 -6.97 -15.89
CA GLU A 255 14.21 -7.84 -15.57
C GLU A 255 13.95 -7.95 -14.05
N ARG A 256 15.01 -8.11 -13.24
CA ARG A 256 14.90 -8.18 -11.77
C ARG A 256 14.45 -6.84 -11.16
N LEU A 257 14.81 -5.71 -11.80
CA LEU A 257 14.31 -4.39 -11.42
C LEU A 257 12.81 -4.25 -11.76
N ALA A 258 12.41 -4.61 -12.98
CA ALA A 258 11.03 -4.55 -13.43
C ALA A 258 10.11 -5.37 -12.50
N VAL A 259 10.48 -6.61 -12.16
CA VAL A 259 9.73 -7.44 -11.21
C VAL A 259 9.53 -6.74 -9.85
N ARG A 260 10.56 -6.08 -9.30
CA ARG A 260 10.42 -5.30 -8.05
C ARG A 260 9.51 -4.09 -8.23
N LEU A 261 9.68 -3.31 -9.30
CA LEU A 261 8.84 -2.14 -9.61
C LEU A 261 7.37 -2.52 -9.94
N SER A 262 7.11 -3.77 -10.33
CA SER A 262 5.76 -4.34 -10.45
C SER A 262 5.10 -4.71 -9.12
N MET A 263 5.87 -4.87 -8.04
CA MET A 263 5.32 -5.11 -6.69
C MET A 263 4.91 -3.79 -6.00
N PRO A 264 3.85 -3.79 -5.18
CA PRO A 264 3.54 -2.69 -4.27
C PRO A 264 4.62 -2.45 -3.22
N VAL A 265 4.78 -1.18 -2.84
CA VAL A 265 5.53 -0.76 -1.64
C VAL A 265 4.59 -0.12 -0.63
N ALA A 266 4.92 -0.25 0.65
CA ALA A 266 4.28 0.43 1.75
C ALA A 266 4.85 1.84 1.93
N VAL A 267 3.98 2.85 1.81
CA VAL A 267 4.30 4.28 1.88
C VAL A 267 3.58 4.94 3.06
N PHE A 268 4.34 5.65 3.88
CA PHE A 268 3.83 6.48 4.95
C PHE A 268 3.56 7.89 4.38
N PRO A 269 2.29 8.33 4.28
CA PRO A 269 1.96 9.61 3.67
C PRO A 269 2.25 10.80 4.60
N PRO A 270 2.54 12.00 4.05
CA PRO A 270 2.47 13.22 4.83
C PRO A 270 1.04 13.41 5.35
N ARG A 271 0.87 13.52 6.67
CA ARG A 271 -0.43 13.62 7.33
C ARG A 271 -1.07 15.03 7.24
N SER A 272 -1.03 15.63 6.04
CA SER A 272 -1.51 16.98 5.73
C SER A 272 -3.03 17.09 5.73
N ASN A 273 -3.73 16.10 5.15
CA ASN A 273 -5.20 16.04 5.14
C ASN A 273 -5.73 15.54 6.51
N PRO A 274 -6.74 16.20 7.12
CA PRO A 274 -7.32 15.77 8.40
C PRO A 274 -7.92 14.36 8.38
N ARG A 275 -8.50 13.91 7.26
CA ARG A 275 -9.04 12.54 7.12
C ARG A 275 -7.94 11.49 7.26
N ILE A 276 -6.76 11.74 6.69
CA ILE A 276 -5.58 10.86 6.84
C ILE A 276 -5.08 10.86 8.29
N ARG A 277 -5.15 11.99 9.01
CA ARG A 277 -4.83 12.05 10.45
C ARG A 277 -5.81 11.21 11.26
N ASN A 278 -7.11 11.47 11.15
CA ASN A 278 -8.14 10.81 11.96
C ASN A 278 -8.17 9.29 11.72
N GLN A 279 -7.97 8.85 10.47
CA GLN A 279 -7.97 7.44 10.11
C GLN A 279 -6.61 6.75 10.36
N SER A 280 -5.59 7.49 10.85
CA SER A 280 -4.20 7.00 10.96
C SER A 280 -3.69 6.36 9.66
N GLY A 281 -4.03 7.00 8.54
CA GLY A 281 -4.00 6.42 7.21
C GLY A 281 -2.59 6.25 6.64
N THR A 282 -2.36 5.08 6.04
CA THR A 282 -1.15 4.71 5.30
C THR A 282 -1.56 4.05 3.97
N PHE A 283 -0.62 3.86 3.04
CA PHE A 283 -0.95 3.33 1.71
C PHE A 283 0.01 2.23 1.26
N THR A 284 -0.48 1.22 0.56
CA THR A 284 0.38 0.50 -0.41
C THR A 284 0.22 1.14 -1.78
N LEU A 285 1.34 1.56 -2.37
CA LEU A 285 1.44 2.11 -3.72
C LEU A 285 1.81 0.98 -4.67
N HIS A 286 0.86 0.56 -5.50
CA HIS A 286 1.01 -0.62 -6.35
C HIS A 286 1.87 -0.33 -7.58
N GLY A 287 2.68 -1.33 -7.92
CA GLY A 287 3.55 -1.33 -9.09
C GLY A 287 2.83 -1.70 -10.38
N GLY A 288 3.60 -1.73 -11.47
CA GLY A 288 3.17 -2.22 -12.78
C GLY A 288 2.07 -1.39 -13.46
N ARG A 289 1.64 -1.88 -14.61
CA ARG A 289 0.40 -1.51 -15.32
C ARG A 289 0.06 -2.63 -16.32
N PHE A 290 -1.21 -2.72 -16.74
CA PHE A 290 -1.61 -3.46 -17.94
C PHE A 290 -1.70 -2.50 -19.14
N VAL A 291 -1.11 -2.86 -20.28
CA VAL A 291 -1.36 -2.18 -21.56
C VAL A 291 -2.28 -3.04 -22.41
N ALA A 292 -3.34 -2.45 -22.97
CA ALA A 292 -4.10 -3.06 -24.04
C ALA A 292 -3.23 -3.03 -25.31
N ASP A 293 -2.95 -4.20 -25.88
CA ASP A 293 -2.29 -4.29 -27.18
C ASP A 293 -3.29 -3.90 -28.28
N ALA A 294 -2.89 -2.95 -29.13
CA ALA A 294 -3.72 -2.45 -30.23
C ALA A 294 -4.06 -3.53 -31.26
N ALA A 295 -3.19 -4.52 -31.46
CA ALA A 295 -3.46 -5.67 -32.33
C ALA A 295 -4.39 -6.69 -31.66
N ALA A 296 -4.40 -6.77 -30.32
CA ALA A 296 -5.17 -7.74 -29.55
C ALA A 296 -6.41 -7.16 -28.85
N TRP A 297 -6.86 -5.95 -29.21
CA TRP A 297 -8.15 -5.42 -28.73
C TRP A 297 -9.35 -6.27 -29.23
N ALA A 298 -9.14 -7.06 -30.29
CA ALA A 298 -10.03 -8.15 -30.71
C ALA A 298 -10.18 -9.29 -29.67
N GLY A 299 -9.41 -9.28 -28.58
CA GLY A 299 -9.71 -10.03 -27.36
C GLY A 299 -8.51 -10.70 -26.69
N LYS A 300 -8.37 -10.45 -25.38
CA LYS A 300 -7.70 -11.32 -24.39
C LYS A 300 -6.16 -11.38 -24.39
N ALA A 301 -5.44 -10.37 -24.87
CA ALA A 301 -4.03 -10.17 -24.49
C ALA A 301 -3.80 -8.78 -23.86
N LEU A 302 -3.08 -8.76 -22.74
CA LEU A 302 -2.58 -7.55 -22.08
C LEU A 302 -1.05 -7.59 -22.09
N SER A 303 -0.43 -6.55 -22.64
CA SER A 303 1.02 -6.47 -22.77
C SER A 303 1.65 -5.92 -21.48
N PRO A 304 2.82 -6.43 -21.05
CA PRO A 304 3.60 -5.85 -19.95
C PRO A 304 4.04 -4.43 -20.26
N THR A 305 4.12 -3.57 -19.23
CA THR A 305 4.61 -2.19 -19.42
C THR A 305 6.12 -2.06 -19.24
N ALA A 306 6.60 -0.82 -19.34
CA ALA A 306 7.93 -0.34 -18.97
C ALA A 306 8.59 -1.00 -17.75
N ILE A 307 7.78 -1.45 -16.79
CA ILE A 307 8.21 -2.07 -15.53
C ILE A 307 7.51 -3.42 -15.26
N GLY A 308 6.83 -4.02 -16.25
CA GLY A 308 6.09 -5.28 -16.10
C GLY A 308 4.57 -5.11 -15.86
N ALA A 309 3.94 -6.20 -15.45
CA ALA A 309 2.52 -6.28 -15.08
C ALA A 309 2.35 -6.30 -13.54
N PRO A 310 1.30 -5.70 -12.96
CA PRO A 310 1.15 -5.58 -11.51
C PRO A 310 1.16 -6.94 -10.79
N ILE A 311 1.94 -7.04 -9.71
CA ILE A 311 1.97 -8.20 -8.83
C ILE A 311 1.23 -7.83 -7.54
N ASP A 312 0.17 -8.55 -7.18
CA ASP A 312 -0.62 -8.21 -5.99
C ASP A 312 -0.03 -8.74 -4.66
N LEU A 313 -0.53 -8.21 -3.54
CA LEU A 313 -0.03 -8.54 -2.20
C LEU A 313 -0.23 -10.02 -1.82
N LEU A 314 -1.26 -10.68 -2.35
CA LEU A 314 -1.53 -12.10 -2.09
C LEU A 314 -0.58 -12.99 -2.87
N ASP A 315 -0.21 -12.62 -4.10
CA ASP A 315 0.78 -13.35 -4.89
C ASP A 315 2.20 -13.26 -4.31
N ILE A 316 2.58 -12.10 -3.73
CA ILE A 316 3.83 -11.94 -2.96
C ILE A 316 3.78 -12.81 -1.70
N ASP A 317 2.71 -12.71 -0.91
CA ASP A 317 2.54 -13.47 0.33
C ASP A 317 2.51 -14.99 0.09
N ALA A 318 1.91 -15.44 -1.02
CA ALA A 318 1.89 -16.84 -1.43
C ALA A 318 3.27 -17.38 -1.83
N ALA A 319 4.14 -16.55 -2.41
CA ALA A 319 5.53 -16.92 -2.73
C ALA A 319 6.42 -17.01 -1.46
N LEU A 320 6.14 -16.19 -0.44
CA LEU A 320 6.88 -16.15 0.83
C LEU A 320 6.52 -17.30 1.76
N ARG A 321 7.21 -18.45 1.63
CA ARG A 321 6.89 -19.68 2.38
C ARG A 321 6.86 -19.54 3.91
N ARG A 322 7.93 -19.01 4.52
CA ARG A 322 8.08 -18.90 5.99
C ARG A 322 7.90 -17.46 6.49
N THR A 323 8.20 -16.48 5.66
CA THR A 323 8.24 -15.04 5.99
C THR A 323 7.02 -14.29 5.44
N ARG A 324 5.81 -14.81 5.69
CA ARG A 324 4.54 -14.22 5.24
C ARG A 324 4.45 -12.74 5.61
N ILE A 325 3.99 -11.89 4.70
CA ILE A 325 3.75 -10.46 4.94
C ILE A 325 2.32 -10.18 5.41
N LEU A 326 1.38 -11.09 5.14
CA LEU A 326 -0.03 -10.94 5.48
C LEU A 326 -0.52 -11.97 6.49
N LYS A 327 -1.51 -11.54 7.29
CA LYS A 327 -2.49 -12.36 8.00
C LYS A 327 -3.86 -11.72 7.86
N TRP A 328 -4.92 -12.48 8.10
CA TRP A 328 -6.26 -11.92 8.26
C TRP A 328 -7.10 -12.67 9.29
N LEU A 329 -8.02 -11.92 9.88
CA LEU A 329 -8.97 -12.38 10.89
C LEU A 329 -10.39 -12.26 10.33
N ARG A 330 -11.19 -13.30 10.51
CA ARG A 330 -12.58 -13.37 10.03
C ARG A 330 -13.53 -12.78 11.07
N ILE A 331 -14.46 -11.95 10.63
CA ILE A 331 -15.51 -11.33 11.46
C ILE A 331 -16.86 -11.90 11.00
N PRO A 332 -17.56 -12.72 11.80
CA PRO A 332 -18.85 -13.27 11.41
C PRO A 332 -19.89 -12.18 11.18
N ALA A 333 -20.75 -12.32 10.17
CA ALA A 333 -21.79 -11.35 9.81
C ALA A 333 -22.65 -10.95 11.03
N ALA A 334 -23.09 -11.94 11.81
CA ALA A 334 -23.87 -11.77 13.03
C ALA A 334 -23.17 -11.00 14.16
N LYS A 335 -21.84 -10.83 14.11
CA LYS A 335 -21.05 -10.12 15.13
C LYS A 335 -20.71 -8.67 14.74
N ARG A 336 -20.88 -8.29 13.46
CA ARG A 336 -20.63 -6.92 12.96
C ARG A 336 -21.32 -5.85 13.80
N ALA A 337 -22.61 -6.04 14.09
CA ALA A 337 -23.42 -5.08 14.85
C ALA A 337 -22.92 -4.90 16.29
N ALA A 338 -22.48 -5.97 16.96
CA ALA A 338 -21.92 -5.92 18.30
C ALA A 338 -20.57 -5.19 18.32
N ILE A 339 -19.65 -5.57 17.43
CA ILE A 339 -18.34 -4.91 17.26
C ILE A 339 -18.51 -3.42 16.95
N ARG A 340 -19.49 -3.05 16.12
CA ARG A 340 -19.82 -1.65 15.83
C ARG A 340 -20.30 -0.89 17.07
N GLY A 341 -21.09 -1.52 17.93
CA GLY A 341 -21.48 -0.95 19.23
C GLY A 341 -20.30 -0.75 20.17
N GLU A 342 -19.42 -1.75 20.29
CA GLU A 342 -18.17 -1.66 21.06
C GLU A 342 -17.27 -0.51 20.56
N LEU A 343 -17.09 -0.37 19.24
CA LEU A 343 -16.33 0.72 18.64
C LEU A 343 -16.93 2.10 18.93
N ALA A 344 -18.26 2.24 18.85
CA ALA A 344 -18.95 3.49 19.16
C ALA A 344 -18.81 3.89 20.64
N LEU A 345 -18.85 2.93 21.57
CA LEU A 345 -18.58 3.16 23.00
C LEU A 345 -17.13 3.61 23.28
N ILE A 346 -16.18 3.21 22.43
CA ILE A 346 -14.77 3.65 22.47
C ILE A 346 -14.56 4.99 21.72
N GLY A 347 -15.61 5.55 21.12
CA GLY A 347 -15.57 6.83 20.38
C GLY A 347 -15.14 6.71 18.92
N ILE A 348 -15.01 5.49 18.39
CA ILE A 348 -14.66 5.24 16.98
C ILE A 348 -15.97 5.23 16.16
N THR A 349 -16.43 6.43 15.80
CA THR A 349 -17.65 6.67 15.01
C THR A 349 -17.33 7.23 13.62
N GLU A 350 -18.33 7.30 12.73
CA GLU A 350 -18.12 7.86 11.38
C GLU A 350 -17.67 9.34 11.44
N ALA A 351 -18.30 10.16 12.29
CA ALA A 351 -17.87 11.55 12.51
C ALA A 351 -16.48 11.69 13.15
N ALA A 352 -16.00 10.71 13.93
CA ALA A 352 -14.62 10.74 14.41
C ALA A 352 -13.60 10.52 13.28
N LEU A 353 -13.95 9.70 12.28
CA LEU A 353 -13.06 9.29 11.20
C LEU A 353 -13.15 10.17 9.95
N PHE A 354 -14.27 10.87 9.75
CA PHE A 354 -14.52 11.71 8.59
C PHE A 354 -14.82 13.16 9.03
N PRO A 355 -13.86 14.09 8.91
CA PRO A 355 -14.05 15.49 9.31
C PRO A 355 -15.01 16.28 8.41
N GLU A 356 -15.44 15.73 7.27
CA GLU A 356 -16.35 16.37 6.33
C GLU A 356 -17.78 16.54 6.92
N LEU A 357 -18.42 17.69 6.66
CA LEU A 357 -19.66 18.13 7.32
C LEU A 357 -20.85 17.15 7.18
N ASP A 358 -20.90 16.37 6.09
CA ASP A 358 -21.94 15.36 5.87
C ASP A 358 -21.95 14.28 6.95
N TYR A 359 -20.78 13.91 7.47
CA TYR A 359 -20.65 12.88 8.50
C TYR A 359 -20.91 13.45 9.89
N GLN A 360 -20.47 14.69 10.14
CA GLN A 360 -20.76 15.42 11.37
C GLN A 360 -22.28 15.64 11.55
N SER A 361 -22.97 16.07 10.48
CA SER A 361 -24.41 16.33 10.51
C SER A 361 -25.24 15.05 10.69
N ARG A 362 -24.85 13.93 10.06
CA ARG A 362 -25.49 12.61 10.29
C ARG A 362 -25.32 12.12 11.72
N ASP A 363 -24.12 12.23 12.30
CA ASP A 363 -23.87 11.83 13.69
C ASP A 363 -24.71 12.68 14.66
N VAL A 364 -24.73 14.00 14.49
CA VAL A 364 -25.59 14.90 15.27
C VAL A 364 -27.07 14.53 15.12
N ALA A 365 -27.59 14.36 13.91
CA ALA A 365 -29.00 14.00 13.67
C ALA A 365 -29.38 12.61 14.20
N SER A 366 -28.44 11.67 14.26
CA SER A 366 -28.66 10.34 14.86
C SER A 366 -28.75 10.37 16.39
N ARG A 367 -28.09 11.34 17.03
CA ARG A 367 -28.08 11.54 18.50
C ARG A 367 -29.19 12.47 18.96
N TRP A 368 -29.52 13.49 18.18
CA TRP A 368 -30.51 14.52 18.48
C TRP A 368 -31.68 14.46 17.50
N ARG A 369 -32.68 13.64 17.83
CA ARG A 369 -34.03 13.81 17.28
C ARG A 369 -34.77 14.90 18.08
N PRO A 370 -35.43 15.88 17.43
CA PRO A 370 -36.25 16.86 18.14
C PRO A 370 -37.47 16.16 18.79
N PRO A 371 -37.93 16.61 19.96
CA PRO A 371 -38.93 15.89 20.77
C PRO A 371 -40.38 16.05 20.28
N HIS A 372 -40.61 16.33 18.99
CA HIS A 372 -41.92 16.71 18.45
C HIS A 372 -42.54 15.71 17.45
N ASP A 373 -41.80 14.68 17.01
CA ASP A 373 -42.32 13.65 16.10
C ASP A 373 -43.20 12.59 16.81
N THR A 374 -43.54 12.79 18.09
CA THR A 374 -44.60 12.03 18.79
C THR A 374 -45.94 12.75 18.70
N VAL A 375 -46.37 13.07 17.48
CA VAL A 375 -47.80 13.33 17.22
C VAL A 375 -48.51 11.98 17.31
N THR A 376 -49.37 11.83 18.30
CA THR A 376 -50.24 10.66 18.42
C THR A 376 -51.33 10.73 17.36
N ASP A 377 -51.40 9.74 16.47
CA ASP A 377 -52.63 9.44 15.73
C ASP A 377 -53.75 9.13 16.74
N ALA A 378 -54.86 9.87 16.66
CA ALA A 378 -55.99 9.85 17.59
C ALA A 378 -57.31 10.13 16.85
#